data_AF-A0A497KJI0-F1
#
_entry.id   AF-A0A497KJI0-F1
#
_cell.length_a   1.000
_cell.length_b   1.000
_cell.length_c   1.000
_cell.angle_alpha   90.00
_cell.angle_beta   90.00
_cell.angle_gamma   90.00
#
_symmetry.space_group_name_H-M   'P 1'
#
loop_
_entity.id
_entity.type
_entity.pdbx_description
1 polymer ?
#
loop_
_entity_poly.entity_id
_entity_poly.type
_entity_poly.pdbx_seq_one_letter_code
_entity_poly.pdbx_strand_id
1 'polypeptide(L)'
;MLAVRSRKARETLGIKIRDLLISREIVRPKDNWRDIYYRKVQRLALLQHYGLYKFRDLDIPIQTRAIYATLSPRSVFHAIGDLMKENISYMLQGDESSIYQLTKQDVRFFSKLHRHKAAGHHYVTLDIDILDRSLLREILDEVSILPIFMVTETSRGYHIVLDLSRNEDAKVFYGQEKLMQKLGLKYASKGLEIQRDSQEPVPGTLYYR
;
A
#
# COMPACT_ATOMS: atom_id res chain seq x y z
N MET A 1 1.68 -5.12 5.85
CA MET A 1 0.60 -5.99 5.29
C MET A 1 0.91 -6.20 3.82
N LEU A 2 0.74 -7.41 3.29
CA LEU A 2 0.97 -7.72 1.88
C LEU A 2 -0.36 -7.98 1.17
N ALA A 3 -0.50 -7.50 -0.06
CA ALA A 3 -1.68 -7.73 -0.89
C ALA A 3 -1.28 -7.92 -2.35
N VAL A 4 -1.83 -8.93 -3.00
CA VAL A 4 -1.77 -9.03 -4.47
C VAL A 4 -2.94 -8.21 -5.02
N ARG A 5 -2.65 -7.22 -5.87
CA ARG A 5 -3.64 -6.31 -6.45
C ARG A 5 -3.63 -6.32 -7.97
N SER A 6 -4.78 -6.01 -8.59
CA SER A 6 -4.81 -5.74 -10.03
C SER A 6 -4.25 -4.35 -10.35
N ARG A 7 -2.98 -4.27 -10.74
CA ARG A 7 -2.40 -3.09 -11.39
C ARG A 7 -2.64 -3.18 -12.90
N LYS A 8 -2.83 -2.07 -13.60
CA LYS A 8 -3.11 -2.05 -15.06
C LYS A 8 -4.37 -2.78 -15.56
N ALA A 9 -5.20 -3.40 -14.72
CA ALA A 9 -6.47 -4.00 -15.20
C ALA A 9 -7.35 -3.00 -15.98
N ARG A 10 -7.36 -1.72 -15.58
CA ARG A 10 -8.05 -0.67 -16.35
C ARG A 10 -7.45 -0.46 -17.75
N GLU A 11 -6.13 -0.52 -17.88
CA GLU A 11 -5.42 -0.33 -19.16
C GLU A 11 -5.52 -1.57 -20.05
N THR A 12 -5.35 -2.77 -19.47
CA THR A 12 -5.34 -4.03 -20.21
C THR A 12 -6.73 -4.54 -20.54
N LEU A 13 -7.71 -4.32 -19.67
CA LEU A 13 -9.05 -4.89 -19.78
C LEU A 13 -10.15 -3.84 -19.97
N GLY A 14 -9.81 -2.54 -19.94
CA GLY A 14 -10.80 -1.45 -20.00
C GLY A 14 -11.69 -1.30 -18.75
N ILE A 15 -11.57 -2.21 -17.77
CA ILE A 15 -12.45 -2.25 -16.60
C ILE A 15 -11.70 -1.71 -15.38
N LYS A 16 -12.28 -0.70 -14.72
CA LYS A 16 -11.79 -0.25 -13.41
C LYS A 16 -12.22 -1.24 -12.34
N ILE A 17 -11.37 -2.23 -12.07
CA ILE A 17 -11.55 -3.11 -10.93
C ILE A 17 -11.00 -2.38 -9.70
N ARG A 18 -11.88 -1.68 -8.97
CA ARG A 18 -11.48 -0.81 -7.84
C ARG A 18 -10.68 -1.56 -6.77
N ASP A 19 -10.99 -2.84 -6.57
CA ASP A 19 -10.47 -3.63 -5.45
C ASP A 19 -10.28 -5.11 -5.81
N LEU A 20 -9.59 -5.43 -6.93
CA LEU A 20 -9.18 -6.82 -7.12
C LEU A 20 -8.04 -7.12 -6.14
N LEU A 21 -8.42 -7.47 -4.92
CA LEU A 21 -7.49 -7.89 -3.91
C LEU A 21 -7.54 -9.41 -3.86
N ILE A 22 -6.56 -9.99 -4.53
CA ILE A 22 -6.46 -11.41 -4.85
C ILE A 22 -6.15 -12.24 -3.60
N SER A 23 -5.20 -11.79 -2.80
CA SER A 23 -4.81 -12.43 -1.55
C SER A 23 -4.21 -11.41 -0.59
N ARG A 24 -4.40 -11.63 0.71
CA ARG A 24 -3.90 -10.78 1.80
C ARG A 24 -3.05 -11.60 2.74
N GLU A 25 -1.89 -11.07 3.10
CA GLU A 25 -1.02 -11.69 4.09
C GLU A 25 -0.59 -10.67 5.15
N ILE A 26 -0.75 -11.03 6.43
CA ILE A 26 -0.28 -10.22 7.55
C ILE A 26 1.10 -10.73 7.97
N VAL A 27 2.09 -9.84 7.97
CA VAL A 27 3.41 -10.09 8.55
C VAL A 27 3.35 -9.61 9.99
N ARG A 28 3.51 -10.53 10.94
CA ARG A 28 3.47 -10.21 12.37
C ARG A 28 4.86 -9.75 12.83
N PRO A 29 4.95 -8.73 13.70
CA PRO A 29 6.23 -8.29 14.27
C PRO A 29 6.69 -9.31 15.32
N LYS A 30 7.39 -10.35 14.86
CA LYS A 30 8.14 -11.31 15.69
C LYS A 30 9.64 -11.11 15.44
N ASP A 31 10.51 -11.65 16.29
CA ASP A 31 11.97 -11.50 16.12
C ASP A 31 12.44 -11.98 14.73
N ASN A 32 11.82 -13.04 14.21
CA ASN A 32 12.05 -13.57 12.86
C ASN A 32 11.10 -13.01 11.79
N TRP A 33 10.62 -11.77 11.94
CA TRP A 33 9.67 -11.18 10.99
C TRP A 33 10.20 -11.14 9.56
N ARG A 34 11.53 -11.01 9.36
CA ARG A 34 12.17 -11.00 8.03
C ARG A 34 11.95 -12.32 7.29
N ASP A 35 12.15 -13.45 7.98
CA ASP A 35 11.92 -14.78 7.40
C ASP A 35 10.43 -15.04 7.15
N ILE A 36 9.58 -14.56 8.05
CA ILE A 36 8.12 -14.63 7.87
C ILE A 36 7.70 -13.82 6.65
N TYR A 37 8.25 -12.61 6.49
CA TYR A 37 8.03 -11.73 5.35
C TYR A 37 8.46 -12.42 4.07
N TYR A 38 9.70 -12.91 4.01
CA TYR A 38 10.26 -13.56 2.83
C TYR A 38 9.43 -14.76 2.38
N ARG A 39 9.09 -15.66 3.31
CA ARG A 39 8.22 -16.82 3.01
C ARG A 39 6.82 -16.42 2.55
N LYS A 40 6.25 -15.34 3.06
CA LYS A 40 4.96 -14.82 2.59
C LYS A 40 5.08 -14.23 1.19
N VAL A 41 6.12 -13.44 0.91
CA VAL A 41 6.38 -12.90 -0.43
C VAL A 41 6.58 -14.02 -1.45
N GLN A 42 7.38 -15.05 -1.14
CA GLN A 42 7.57 -16.19 -2.04
C GLN A 42 6.27 -16.92 -2.35
N ARG A 43 5.43 -17.20 -1.32
CA ARG A 43 4.13 -17.82 -1.53
C ARG A 43 3.20 -16.95 -2.38
N LEU A 44 3.17 -15.64 -2.12
CA LEU A 44 2.40 -14.70 -2.93
C LEU A 44 2.92 -14.61 -4.36
N ALA A 45 4.24 -14.72 -4.59
CA ALA A 45 4.83 -14.71 -5.92
C ALA A 45 4.46 -15.97 -6.72
N LEU A 46 4.45 -17.14 -6.08
CA LEU A 46 3.94 -18.38 -6.68
C LEU A 46 2.45 -18.25 -7.04
N LEU A 47 1.65 -17.74 -6.11
CA LEU A 47 0.22 -17.48 -6.33
C LEU A 47 0.00 -16.45 -7.44
N GLN A 48 0.80 -15.39 -7.50
CA GLN A 48 0.75 -14.38 -8.55
C GLN A 48 0.97 -14.99 -9.94
N HIS A 49 1.92 -15.93 -10.07
CA HIS A 49 2.26 -16.57 -11.33
C HIS A 49 1.26 -17.66 -11.75
N TYR A 50 0.89 -18.55 -10.83
CA TYR A 50 0.14 -19.77 -11.16
C TYR A 50 -1.32 -19.75 -10.71
N GLY A 51 -1.71 -18.79 -9.87
CA GLY A 51 -3.08 -18.67 -9.40
C GLY A 51 -4.04 -18.32 -10.52
N LEU A 52 -5.16 -19.05 -10.58
CA LEU A 52 -6.30 -18.68 -11.40
C LEU A 52 -7.15 -17.67 -10.62
N TYR A 53 -7.26 -16.46 -11.14
CA TYR A 53 -8.03 -15.40 -10.52
C TYR A 53 -9.06 -14.87 -11.49
N LYS A 54 -10.32 -14.89 -11.05
CA LYS A 54 -11.46 -14.40 -11.80
C LYS A 54 -12.05 -13.19 -11.13
N PHE A 55 -12.44 -12.21 -11.93
CA PHE A 55 -13.35 -11.16 -11.52
C PHE A 55 -14.64 -11.30 -12.31
N ARG A 56 -15.71 -11.71 -11.63
CA ARG A 56 -16.91 -12.24 -12.30
C ARG A 56 -16.48 -13.43 -13.17
N ASP A 57 -16.68 -13.35 -14.48
CA ASP A 57 -16.34 -14.42 -15.42
C ASP A 57 -15.04 -14.16 -16.20
N LEU A 58 -14.31 -13.09 -15.86
CA LEU A 58 -13.10 -12.70 -16.58
C LEU A 58 -11.84 -13.16 -15.84
N ASP A 59 -11.00 -13.91 -16.54
CA ASP A 59 -9.67 -14.29 -16.06
C ASP A 59 -8.76 -13.07 -16.02
N ILE A 60 -8.17 -12.83 -14.86
CA ILE A 60 -7.28 -11.70 -14.61
C ILE A 60 -5.90 -12.04 -15.17
N PRO A 61 -5.40 -11.34 -16.21
CA PRO A 61 -4.08 -11.64 -16.78
C PRO A 61 -2.97 -11.41 -15.77
N ILE A 62 -1.90 -12.23 -15.85
CA ILE A 62 -0.74 -12.13 -14.96
C ILE A 62 -0.09 -10.74 -14.98
N GLN A 63 -0.07 -10.11 -16.16
CA GLN A 63 0.47 -8.77 -16.40
C GLN A 63 -0.23 -7.69 -15.59
N THR A 64 -1.46 -7.98 -15.16
CA THR A 64 -2.24 -7.05 -14.35
C THR A 64 -2.02 -7.27 -12.85
N ARG A 65 -1.18 -8.20 -12.41
CA ARG A 65 -1.04 -8.55 -10.99
C ARG A 65 0.25 -7.98 -10.45
N ALA A 66 0.21 -7.38 -9.26
CA ALA A 66 1.41 -6.94 -8.53
C ALA A 66 1.26 -7.20 -7.03
N ILE A 67 2.37 -7.53 -6.36
CA ILE A 67 2.42 -7.67 -4.90
C ILE A 67 2.78 -6.31 -4.31
N TYR A 68 1.93 -5.83 -3.41
CA TYR A 68 2.12 -4.59 -2.70
C TYR A 68 2.29 -4.82 -1.20
N ALA A 69 3.17 -4.04 -0.60
CA ALA A 69 3.41 -3.99 0.83
C ALA A 69 2.98 -2.63 1.39
N THR A 70 2.10 -2.67 2.37
CA THR A 70 1.94 -1.55 3.29
C THR A 70 3.11 -1.53 4.25
N LEU A 71 3.93 -0.46 4.19
CA LEU A 71 5.13 -0.30 5.00
C LEU A 71 4.81 0.06 6.45
N SER A 72 3.90 1.02 6.67
CA SER A 72 3.53 1.41 8.03
C SER A 72 2.83 0.25 8.77
N PRO A 73 3.32 -0.14 9.96
CA PRO A 73 2.65 -1.11 10.81
C PRO A 73 1.21 -0.68 11.12
N ARG A 74 0.33 -1.66 11.35
CA ARG A 74 -1.10 -1.44 11.60
C ARG A 74 -1.48 -1.84 13.01
N SER A 75 -2.41 -1.10 13.60
CA SER A 75 -2.88 -1.37 14.95
C SER A 75 -4.01 -2.41 14.94
N VAL A 76 -3.67 -3.64 15.31
CA VAL A 76 -4.64 -4.73 15.44
C VAL A 76 -5.68 -4.44 16.51
N PHE A 77 -5.28 -3.82 17.64
CA PHE A 77 -6.19 -3.47 18.72
C PHE A 77 -7.31 -2.52 18.27
N HIS A 78 -6.97 -1.42 17.59
CA HIS A 78 -7.96 -0.48 17.07
C HIS A 78 -8.82 -1.12 15.97
N ALA A 79 -8.23 -1.95 15.11
CA ALA A 79 -8.97 -2.65 14.06
C ALA A 79 -10.01 -3.63 14.62
N ILE A 80 -9.66 -4.38 15.67
CA ILE A 80 -10.59 -5.29 16.37
C ILE A 80 -11.67 -4.48 17.08
N GLY A 81 -11.30 -3.41 17.80
CA GLY A 81 -12.26 -2.56 18.50
C GLY A 81 -13.33 -2.00 17.56
N ASP A 82 -12.93 -1.51 16.39
CA ASP A 82 -13.86 -1.02 15.36
C ASP A 82 -14.70 -2.15 14.75
N LEU A 83 -14.11 -3.31 14.49
CA LEU A 83 -14.83 -4.47 13.96
C LEU A 83 -15.91 -4.95 14.95
N MET A 84 -15.60 -4.99 16.25
CA MET A 84 -16.54 -5.40 17.29
C MET A 84 -17.74 -4.46 17.36
N LYS A 85 -17.52 -3.13 17.34
CA LYS A 85 -18.61 -2.15 17.32
C LYS A 85 -19.53 -2.35 16.11
N GLU A 86 -18.93 -2.57 14.95
CA GLU A 86 -19.66 -2.79 13.70
C GLU A 86 -20.45 -4.11 13.73
N ASN A 87 -19.86 -5.19 14.26
CA ASN A 87 -20.54 -6.47 14.44
C ASN A 87 -21.72 -6.37 15.40
N ILE A 88 -21.57 -5.64 16.52
CA ILE A 88 -22.70 -5.39 17.45
C ILE A 88 -23.82 -4.65 16.72
N SER A 89 -23.50 -3.63 15.93
CA SER A 89 -24.48 -2.91 15.13
C SER A 89 -25.25 -3.84 14.18
N TYR A 90 -24.56 -4.73 13.45
CA TYR A 90 -25.22 -5.69 12.55
C TYR A 90 -26.05 -6.72 13.30
N MET A 91 -25.58 -7.21 14.44
CA MET A 91 -26.33 -8.14 15.28
C MET A 91 -27.63 -7.52 15.81
N LEU A 92 -27.61 -6.22 16.17
CA LEU A 92 -28.79 -5.50 16.62
C LEU A 92 -29.78 -5.18 15.48
N GLN A 93 -29.28 -4.96 14.27
CA GLN A 93 -30.14 -4.71 13.09
C GLN A 93 -30.89 -5.97 12.65
N GLY A 94 -30.23 -7.13 12.65
CA GLY A 94 -30.88 -8.43 12.47
C GLY A 94 -31.49 -8.72 11.08
N ASP A 95 -31.41 -7.79 10.11
CA ASP A 95 -31.91 -8.00 8.76
C ASP A 95 -30.97 -8.89 7.91
N GLU A 96 -31.47 -9.43 6.80
CA GLU A 96 -30.70 -10.33 5.91
C GLU A 96 -29.40 -9.70 5.42
N SER A 97 -29.43 -8.39 5.14
CA SER A 97 -28.25 -7.63 4.73
C SER A 97 -27.17 -7.64 5.83
N SER A 98 -27.56 -7.40 7.08
CA SER A 98 -26.68 -7.38 8.24
C SER A 98 -26.10 -8.76 8.53
N ILE A 99 -26.91 -9.81 8.45
CA ILE A 99 -26.45 -11.21 8.56
C ILE A 99 -25.41 -11.51 7.48
N TYR A 100 -25.67 -11.10 6.23
CA TYR A 100 -24.71 -11.25 5.15
C TYR A 100 -23.41 -10.48 5.42
N GLN A 101 -23.49 -9.26 5.96
CA GLN A 101 -22.28 -8.51 6.33
C GLN A 101 -21.48 -9.22 7.43
N LEU A 102 -22.13 -9.89 8.37
CA LEU A 102 -21.47 -10.67 9.42
C LEU A 102 -20.70 -11.87 8.87
N THR A 103 -21.02 -12.39 7.68
CA THR A 103 -20.23 -13.47 7.05
C THR A 103 -18.86 -13.01 6.52
N LYS A 104 -18.66 -11.69 6.35
CA LYS A 104 -17.47 -11.09 5.71
C LYS A 104 -16.41 -10.63 6.69
N GLN A 105 -16.23 -11.35 7.80
CA GLN A 105 -15.35 -10.91 8.90
C GLN A 105 -13.90 -10.72 8.47
N ASP A 106 -13.38 -11.59 7.61
CA ASP A 106 -12.02 -11.51 7.09
C ASP A 106 -11.81 -10.21 6.29
N VAL A 107 -12.65 -9.94 5.30
CA VAL A 107 -12.56 -8.75 4.44
C VAL A 107 -12.72 -7.48 5.29
N ARG A 108 -13.68 -7.49 6.22
CA ARG A 108 -13.94 -6.36 7.13
C ARG A 108 -12.77 -6.11 8.05
N PHE A 109 -12.24 -7.15 8.70
CA PHE A 109 -11.06 -7.04 9.55
C PHE A 109 -9.89 -6.42 8.80
N PHE A 110 -9.59 -6.91 7.59
CA PHE A 110 -8.51 -6.36 6.78
C PHE A 110 -8.74 -4.90 6.37
N SER A 111 -9.98 -4.52 6.07
CA SER A 111 -10.34 -3.14 5.77
C SER A 111 -10.10 -2.22 6.98
N LYS A 112 -10.54 -2.62 8.19
CA LYS A 112 -10.28 -1.87 9.42
C LYS A 112 -8.79 -1.83 9.73
N LEU A 113 -8.08 -2.95 9.56
CA LEU A 113 -6.64 -3.03 9.78
C LEU A 113 -5.87 -2.07 8.86
N HIS A 114 -6.26 -1.95 7.60
CA HIS A 114 -5.61 -1.02 6.68
C HIS A 114 -5.81 0.45 7.09
N ARG A 115 -6.97 0.79 7.65
CA ARG A 115 -7.30 2.15 8.13
C ARG A 115 -6.48 2.57 9.34
N HIS A 116 -6.20 1.64 10.25
CA HIS A 116 -5.59 1.95 11.54
C HIS A 116 -4.07 1.81 11.50
N LYS A 117 -3.38 2.93 11.19
CA LYS A 117 -1.92 3.04 11.30
C LYS A 117 -1.49 2.94 12.76
N ALA A 118 -0.42 2.19 13.05
CA ALA A 118 0.19 2.19 14.36
C ALA A 118 0.92 3.52 14.61
N ALA A 119 0.89 4.01 15.85
CA ALA A 119 1.61 5.22 16.24
C ALA A 119 3.13 5.00 16.13
N GLY A 120 3.87 6.09 15.89
CA GLY A 120 5.34 6.09 15.91
C GLY A 120 6.02 5.58 14.63
N HIS A 121 5.26 5.18 13.61
CA HIS A 121 5.83 4.79 12.31
C HIS A 121 5.23 5.65 11.21
N HIS A 122 6.04 6.47 10.55
CA HIS A 122 5.55 7.46 9.60
C HIS A 122 6.34 7.45 8.30
N TYR A 123 5.94 6.56 7.39
CA TYR A 123 6.47 6.56 6.02
C TYR A 123 5.66 7.50 5.12
N VAL A 124 6.36 8.17 4.19
CA VAL A 124 5.77 8.96 3.10
C VAL A 124 6.42 8.55 1.80
N THR A 125 5.61 8.40 0.76
CA THR A 125 6.07 8.07 -0.59
C THR A 125 5.96 9.30 -1.48
N LEU A 126 7.06 9.62 -2.16
CA LEU A 126 7.12 10.54 -3.28
C LEU A 126 7.03 9.69 -4.55
N ASP A 127 5.87 9.68 -5.19
CA ASP A 127 5.57 8.90 -6.38
C ASP A 127 5.79 9.77 -7.61
N ILE A 128 6.80 9.43 -8.41
CA ILE A 128 7.16 10.11 -9.65
C ILE A 128 6.59 9.27 -10.80
N ASP A 129 5.50 9.73 -11.41
CA ASP A 129 4.77 9.02 -12.47
C ASP A 129 5.43 9.15 -13.87
N ILE A 130 6.75 9.34 -13.91
CA ILE A 130 7.55 9.43 -15.15
C ILE A 130 8.93 8.79 -14.98
N LEU A 131 9.40 8.11 -16.02
CA LEU A 131 10.75 7.53 -16.08
C LEU A 131 11.83 8.58 -16.41
N ASP A 132 11.89 9.66 -15.63
CA ASP A 132 12.91 10.71 -15.75
C ASP A 132 13.94 10.61 -14.62
N ARG A 133 15.17 10.19 -14.98
CA ARG A 133 16.29 10.04 -14.03
C ARG A 133 16.84 11.37 -13.55
N SER A 134 16.72 12.44 -14.34
CA SER A 134 17.17 13.78 -13.95
C SER A 134 16.24 14.34 -12.88
N LEU A 135 14.92 14.22 -13.09
CA LEU A 135 13.92 14.59 -12.11
C LEU A 135 14.07 13.78 -10.81
N LEU A 136 14.32 12.47 -10.91
CA LEU A 136 14.60 11.62 -9.76
C LEU A 136 15.78 12.17 -8.93
N ARG A 137 16.90 12.50 -9.57
CA ARG A 137 18.08 13.05 -8.88
C ARG A 137 17.78 14.40 -8.24
N GLU A 138 17.11 15.29 -8.96
CA GLU A 138 16.72 16.61 -8.44
C GLU A 138 15.85 16.49 -7.17
N ILE A 139 14.90 15.55 -7.15
CA ILE A 139 14.05 15.31 -5.98
C ILE A 139 14.84 14.67 -4.84
N LEU A 140 15.72 13.69 -5.13
CA LEU A 140 16.58 13.06 -4.13
C LEU A 140 17.49 14.09 -3.44
N ASP A 141 18.05 15.03 -4.18
CA ASP A 141 18.89 16.09 -3.64
C ASP A 141 18.08 17.02 -2.70
N GLU A 142 16.86 17.41 -3.09
CA GLU A 142 15.97 18.26 -2.27
C GLU A 142 15.54 17.60 -0.96
N VAL A 143 15.45 16.26 -0.92
CA VAL A 143 15.03 15.51 0.28
C VAL A 143 16.19 14.80 0.99
N SER A 144 17.43 15.05 0.56
CA SER A 144 18.64 14.40 1.07
C SER A 144 18.87 14.58 2.57
N ILE A 145 18.31 15.64 3.16
CA ILE A 145 18.35 15.91 4.61
C ILE A 145 17.46 14.95 5.42
N LEU A 146 16.52 14.24 4.77
CA LEU A 146 15.61 13.32 5.43
C LEU A 146 16.07 11.86 5.25
N PRO A 147 15.74 10.96 6.21
CA PRO A 147 16.05 9.55 6.07
C PRO A 147 15.29 8.91 4.90
N ILE A 148 16.03 8.45 3.88
CA ILE A 148 15.46 7.69 2.77
C ILE A 148 15.45 6.20 3.15
N PHE A 149 14.26 5.61 3.20
CA PHE A 149 14.07 4.20 3.51
C PHE A 149 14.31 3.31 2.29
N MET A 150 13.74 3.67 1.15
CA MET A 150 13.94 2.95 -0.12
C MET A 150 13.66 3.83 -1.32
N VAL A 151 14.30 3.50 -2.44
CA VAL A 151 13.98 4.04 -3.77
C VAL A 151 13.70 2.85 -4.70
N THR A 152 12.57 2.89 -5.41
CA THR A 152 12.14 1.78 -6.27
C THR A 152 11.78 2.30 -7.65
N GLU A 153 12.38 1.73 -8.69
CA GLU A 153 11.92 1.91 -10.07
C GLU A 153 10.67 1.04 -10.30
N THR A 154 9.60 1.66 -10.80
CA THR A 154 8.34 1.00 -11.15
C THR A 154 8.17 0.99 -12.67
N SER A 155 7.10 0.38 -13.19
CA SER A 155 6.82 0.42 -14.63
C SER A 155 6.61 1.84 -15.18
N ARG A 156 6.22 2.81 -14.34
CA ARG A 156 5.81 4.16 -14.75
C ARG A 156 6.79 5.25 -14.34
N GLY A 157 7.65 4.98 -13.37
CA GLY A 157 8.59 5.96 -12.86
C GLY A 157 9.25 5.46 -11.58
N TYR A 158 9.22 6.26 -10.52
CA TYR A 158 9.99 5.98 -9.31
C TYR A 158 9.21 6.28 -8.04
N HIS A 159 9.36 5.43 -7.02
CA HIS A 159 8.88 5.70 -5.68
C HIS A 159 10.07 5.97 -4.75
N ILE A 160 10.09 7.12 -4.08
CA ILE A 160 11.04 7.43 -3.01
C ILE A 160 10.28 7.39 -1.69
N VAL A 161 10.68 6.50 -0.78
CA VAL A 161 10.05 6.38 0.54
C VAL A 161 10.94 7.04 1.58
N LEU A 162 10.38 7.99 2.32
CA LEU A 162 11.01 8.67 3.44
C LEU A 162 10.54 8.04 4.75
N ASP A 163 11.46 7.85 5.70
CA ASP A 163 11.14 7.46 7.08
C ASP A 163 11.09 8.71 7.97
N LEU A 164 9.87 9.15 8.29
CA LEU A 164 9.60 10.30 9.15
C LEU A 164 9.16 9.87 10.55
N SER A 165 9.56 8.67 10.99
CA SER A 165 9.18 8.15 12.30
C SER A 165 9.75 8.97 13.46
N ARG A 166 10.82 9.74 13.24
CA ARG A 166 11.33 10.73 14.20
C ARG A 166 10.56 12.04 14.07
N ASN A 167 10.21 12.62 15.22
CA ASN A 167 9.44 13.86 15.27
C ASN A 167 10.14 15.06 14.59
N GLU A 168 11.47 15.10 14.61
CA GLU A 168 12.24 16.17 13.94
C GLU A 168 12.15 16.08 12.42
N ASP A 169 12.29 14.89 11.84
CA ASP A 169 12.14 14.64 10.40
C ASP A 169 10.71 14.96 9.95
N ALA A 170 9.72 14.54 10.75
CA ALA A 170 8.32 14.89 10.50
C ALA A 170 8.07 16.41 10.54
N LYS A 171 8.72 17.14 11.46
CA LYS A 171 8.64 18.61 11.51
C LYS A 171 9.30 19.26 10.30
N VAL A 172 10.45 18.77 9.84
CA VAL A 172 11.10 19.28 8.62
C VAL A 172 10.19 19.08 7.41
N PHE A 173 9.57 17.90 7.28
CA PHE A 173 8.73 17.59 6.13
C PHE A 173 7.35 18.29 6.16
N TYR A 174 6.67 18.29 7.32
CA TYR A 174 5.29 18.76 7.48
C TYR A 174 5.13 20.14 8.15
N GLY A 175 6.19 20.71 8.73
CA GLY A 175 6.18 21.87 9.63
C GLY A 175 5.82 23.21 8.98
N GLN A 176 6.39 24.34 9.43
CA GLN A 176 6.00 25.66 8.91
C GLN A 176 6.76 26.06 7.63
N GLU A 177 7.99 25.57 7.42
CA GLU A 177 8.78 25.73 6.18
C GLU A 177 8.67 24.46 5.30
N LYS A 178 7.47 24.21 4.77
CA LYS A 178 7.07 22.88 4.29
C LYS A 178 7.83 22.42 3.05
N LEU A 179 8.82 21.56 3.25
CA LEU A 179 9.43 20.77 2.17
C LEU A 179 8.35 20.05 1.35
N MET A 180 7.32 19.48 2.00
CA MET A 180 6.18 18.87 1.29
C MET A 180 5.47 19.85 0.33
N GLN A 181 5.24 21.11 0.74
CA GLN A 181 4.59 22.10 -0.12
C GLN A 181 5.54 22.59 -1.21
N LYS A 182 6.82 22.81 -0.89
CA LYS A 182 7.85 23.18 -1.86
C LYS A 182 7.94 22.13 -2.97
N LEU A 183 8.01 20.86 -2.61
CA LEU A 183 8.01 19.73 -3.54
C LEU A 183 6.73 19.71 -4.38
N GLY A 184 5.56 19.83 -3.74
CA GLY A 184 4.27 19.86 -4.46
C GLY A 184 4.17 21.02 -5.46
N LEU A 185 4.54 22.24 -5.06
CA LEU A 185 4.49 23.41 -5.96
C LEU A 185 5.49 23.29 -7.12
N LYS A 186 6.69 22.76 -6.86
CA LYS A 186 7.76 22.67 -7.87
C LYS A 186 7.60 21.49 -8.84
N TYR A 187 7.06 20.36 -8.37
CA TYR A 187 7.10 19.11 -9.12
C TYR A 187 5.74 18.44 -9.37
N ALA A 188 4.62 18.92 -8.81
CA ALA A 188 3.32 18.27 -9.06
C ALA A 188 2.94 18.29 -10.56
N SER A 189 3.21 19.38 -11.27
CA SER A 189 3.00 19.47 -12.72
C SER A 189 3.95 18.58 -13.54
N LYS A 190 5.03 18.11 -12.93
CA LYS A 190 6.01 17.19 -13.51
C LYS A 190 5.73 15.72 -13.15
N GLY A 191 4.59 15.44 -12.51
CA GLY A 191 4.16 14.09 -12.18
C GLY A 191 4.57 13.59 -10.79
N LEU A 192 4.94 14.49 -9.86
CA LEU A 192 5.15 14.12 -8.46
C LEU A 192 3.81 14.09 -7.69
N GLU A 193 3.49 12.95 -7.08
CA GLU A 193 2.44 12.79 -6.08
C GLU A 193 3.04 12.46 -4.70
N ILE A 194 2.49 13.04 -3.63
CA ILE A 194 2.94 12.77 -2.25
C ILE A 194 1.88 11.96 -1.51
N GLN A 195 2.24 10.75 -1.10
CA GLN A 195 1.32 9.77 -0.52
C GLN A 195 1.73 9.42 0.93
N ARG A 196 0.89 9.70 1.92
CA ARG A 196 1.22 9.60 3.37
C ARG A 196 1.09 8.20 4.00
N ASP A 197 0.60 7.24 3.22
CA ASP A 197 0.35 5.87 3.66
C ASP A 197 0.18 4.94 2.45
N SER A 198 1.12 5.07 1.50
CA SER A 198 1.07 4.29 0.27
C SER A 198 1.33 2.80 0.52
N GLN A 199 0.98 2.02 -0.49
CA GLN A 199 1.46 0.65 -0.60
C GLN A 199 2.52 0.58 -1.68
N GLU A 200 3.66 0.02 -1.32
CA GLU A 200 4.81 -0.07 -2.20
C GLU A 200 4.83 -1.40 -2.96
N PRO A 201 5.17 -1.40 -4.26
CA PRO A 201 5.43 -2.66 -4.94
C PRO A 201 6.59 -3.39 -4.27
N VAL A 202 6.47 -4.69 -4.10
CA VAL A 202 7.54 -5.50 -3.49
C VAL A 202 8.65 -5.73 -4.52
N PRO A 203 9.89 -5.25 -4.28
CA PRO A 203 11.00 -5.45 -5.20
C PRO A 203 11.28 -6.94 -5.45
N GLY A 204 11.69 -7.28 -6.68
CA GLY A 204 11.98 -8.66 -7.08
C GLY A 204 10.73 -9.53 -7.32
N THR A 205 9.53 -8.94 -7.29
CA THR A 205 8.29 -9.61 -7.70
C THR A 205 7.80 -9.09 -9.05
N LEU A 206 6.86 -9.80 -9.66
CA LEU A 206 6.36 -9.40 -10.98
C LEU A 206 5.61 -8.06 -10.89
N TYR A 207 6.08 -7.09 -11.65
CA TYR A 207 5.48 -5.77 -11.83
C TYR A 207 5.60 -5.40 -13.31
N TYR A 208 4.52 -5.60 -14.06
CA TYR A 208 4.59 -5.56 -15.53
C TYR A 208 4.86 -4.16 -16.07
N ARG A 209 5.81 -4.03 -17.00
CA ARG A 209 6.19 -2.76 -17.65
C ARG A 209 5.21 -2.30 -18.72
#